data_AF-A0A5C4X812-F1
#
_entry.id   AF-A0A5C4X812-F1
#
_cell.length_a   1.000
_cell.length_b   1.000
_cell.length_c   1.000
_cell.angle_alpha   90.00
_cell.angle_beta   90.00
_cell.angle_gamma   90.00
#
_symmetry.space_group_name_H-M   'P 1'
#
loop_
_entity.id
_entity.type
_entity.pdbx_description
1 polymer ?
#
loop_
_entity_poly.entity_id
_entity_poly.type
_entity_poly.pdbx_seq_one_letter_code
_entity_poly.pdbx_strand_id
1 'polypeptide(L)'
;MNLNEIIPAAWRKPTYAVYALIGVALGAIATAYGPEHVPAWHAVATNVFLYVGGAFGLTAAANTIVNQRATGDEPIIEPDDDNDIIDPDEIEPDEELDSLEVVKADEQAALDAQLAAEIDKTPPAEDYRPRH
;
A
#
# COMPACT_ATOMS: atom_id res chain seq x y z
N MET A 1 -6.71 19.66 -28.21
CA MET A 1 -6.92 19.36 -26.79
C MET A 1 -5.90 18.32 -26.39
N ASN A 2 -4.86 18.73 -25.67
CA ASN A 2 -3.85 17.82 -25.15
C ASN A 2 -4.24 17.39 -23.74
N LEU A 3 -3.95 16.14 -23.35
CA LEU A 3 -4.30 15.57 -22.04
C LEU A 3 -3.76 16.40 -20.86
N ASN A 4 -2.68 17.17 -21.06
CA ASN A 4 -2.11 18.08 -20.07
C ASN A 4 -2.99 19.31 -19.75
N GLU A 5 -4.00 19.61 -20.56
CA GLU A 5 -4.95 20.71 -20.33
C GLU A 5 -6.16 20.28 -19.48
N ILE A 6 -6.38 18.97 -19.29
CA ILE A 6 -7.57 18.43 -18.61
C ILE A 6 -7.47 18.55 -17.08
N ILE A 7 -6.26 18.51 -16.50
CA ILE A 7 -6.03 18.74 -15.07
C ILE A 7 -4.88 19.74 -14.91
N PRO A 8 -5.15 20.99 -14.52
CA PRO A 8 -4.11 21.98 -14.29
C PRO A 8 -3.12 21.47 -13.24
N ALA A 9 -1.83 21.69 -13.45
CA ALA A 9 -0.76 21.19 -12.59
C ALA A 9 -0.95 21.58 -11.11
N ALA A 10 -1.52 22.77 -10.85
CA ALA A 10 -1.83 23.26 -9.52
C ALA A 10 -2.76 22.36 -8.70
N TRP A 11 -3.65 21.61 -9.36
CA TRP A 11 -4.64 20.77 -8.67
C TRP A 11 -4.13 19.37 -8.32
N ARG A 12 -3.03 18.91 -8.92
CA ARG A 12 -2.53 17.55 -8.72
C ARG A 12 -2.16 17.29 -7.26
N LYS A 13 -1.32 18.16 -6.68
CA LYS A 13 -0.87 18.07 -5.28
C LYS A 13 -2.04 18.06 -4.28
N PRO A 14 -2.97 19.03 -4.29
CA PRO A 14 -4.09 19.02 -3.36
C PRO A 14 -5.02 17.82 -3.58
N THR A 15 -5.24 17.37 -4.81
CA THR A 15 -6.04 16.16 -5.06
C THR A 15 -5.42 14.92 -4.41
N TYR A 16 -4.11 14.72 -4.53
CA TYR A 16 -3.43 13.60 -3.86
C TYR A 16 -3.51 13.70 -2.33
N ALA A 17 -3.35 14.91 -1.79
CA ALA A 17 -3.46 15.14 -0.35
C ALA A 17 -4.86 14.81 0.18
N VAL A 18 -5.92 15.28 -0.50
CA VAL A 18 -7.31 14.96 -0.14
C VAL A 18 -7.57 13.47 -0.26
N TYR A 19 -7.05 12.83 -1.31
CA TYR A 19 -7.19 11.39 -1.50
C TYR A 19 -6.57 10.62 -0.33
N ALA A 20 -5.34 10.95 0.05
CA ALA A 20 -4.66 10.33 1.19
C ALA A 20 -5.44 10.53 2.49
N LEU A 21 -5.95 11.75 2.75
CA LEU A 21 -6.76 12.05 3.92
C LEU A 21 -8.04 11.22 4.00
N ILE A 22 -8.72 11.00 2.88
CA ILE A 22 -9.90 10.13 2.82
C ILE A 22 -9.52 8.69 3.20
N GLY A 23 -8.40 8.19 2.69
CA GLY A 23 -7.88 6.86 3.06
C GLY A 23 -7.62 6.73 4.56
N VAL A 24 -6.98 7.73 5.16
CA VAL A 24 -6.73 7.78 6.61
C VAL A 24 -8.04 7.80 7.39
N ALA A 25 -9.03 8.58 6.96
CA ALA A 25 -10.34 8.63 7.61
C ALA A 25 -11.06 7.27 7.55
N LEU A 26 -11.03 6.60 6.39
CA LEU A 26 -11.60 5.25 6.25
C LEU A 26 -10.88 4.24 7.16
N GLY A 27 -9.55 4.27 7.22
CA GLY A 27 -8.78 3.43 8.14
C GLY A 27 -9.12 3.70 9.61
N ALA A 28 -9.18 4.97 9.99
CA ALA A 28 -9.53 5.39 11.36
C ALA A 28 -10.93 4.90 11.78
N ILE A 29 -11.92 4.95 10.87
CA ILE A 29 -13.26 4.41 11.14
C ILE A 29 -13.19 2.89 11.38
N ALA A 30 -12.43 2.14 10.57
CA ALA A 30 -12.29 0.69 10.78
C ALA A 30 -11.66 0.38 12.14
N THR A 31 -10.60 1.11 12.52
CA THR A 31 -9.92 0.96 13.81
C THR A 31 -10.82 1.35 15.00
N ALA A 32 -11.66 2.38 14.84
CA ALA A 32 -12.50 2.89 15.92
C ALA A 32 -13.69 1.98 16.25
N TYR A 33 -14.33 1.38 15.25
CA TYR A 33 -15.51 0.54 15.46
C TYR A 33 -15.18 -0.93 15.72
N GLY A 34 -14.00 -1.40 15.29
CA GLY A 34 -13.64 -2.82 15.35
C GLY A 34 -14.45 -3.68 14.36
N PRO A 35 -14.03 -4.93 14.10
CA PRO A 35 -14.50 -5.72 12.96
C PRO A 35 -16.01 -6.01 12.95
N GLU A 36 -16.65 -6.08 14.12
CA GLU A 36 -18.06 -6.46 14.26
C GLU A 36 -19.04 -5.27 14.16
N HIS A 37 -18.55 -4.04 14.23
CA HIS A 37 -19.40 -2.84 14.28
C HIS A 37 -19.14 -1.84 13.16
N VAL A 38 -18.34 -2.22 12.16
CA VAL A 38 -18.12 -1.39 10.98
C VAL A 38 -19.43 -1.26 10.17
N PRO A 39 -19.87 -0.04 9.80
CA PRO A 39 -21.04 0.13 8.96
C PRO A 39 -20.93 -0.58 7.60
N ALA A 40 -22.02 -1.16 7.10
CA ALA A 40 -22.01 -1.91 5.84
C ALA A 40 -21.52 -1.11 4.62
N TRP A 41 -21.72 0.21 4.61
CA TRP A 41 -21.25 1.09 3.53
C TRP A 41 -19.72 1.20 3.50
N HIS A 42 -19.04 1.04 4.63
CA HIS A 42 -17.60 1.27 4.76
C HIS A 42 -16.81 0.25 3.97
N ALA A 43 -17.21 -1.03 3.99
CA ALA A 43 -16.56 -2.07 3.21
C ALA A 43 -16.62 -1.76 1.71
N VAL A 44 -17.80 -1.35 1.21
CA VAL A 44 -17.97 -0.96 -0.20
C VAL A 44 -17.14 0.27 -0.54
N ALA A 45 -17.18 1.30 0.32
CA ALA A 45 -16.42 2.53 0.10
C ALA A 45 -14.91 2.29 0.08
N THR A 46 -14.39 1.49 1.02
CA THR A 46 -12.98 1.13 1.11
C THR A 46 -12.54 0.33 -0.11
N ASN A 47 -13.35 -0.65 -0.55
CA ASN A 47 -13.02 -1.44 -1.74
C ASN A 47 -12.96 -0.59 -3.01
N VAL A 48 -13.92 0.32 -3.21
CA VAL A 48 -13.91 1.23 -4.37
C VAL A 48 -12.69 2.16 -4.30
N PHE A 49 -12.42 2.71 -3.11
CA PHE A 49 -11.27 3.58 -2.89
C PHE A 49 -9.95 2.85 -3.16
N LEU A 50 -9.77 1.63 -2.65
CA LEU A 50 -8.55 0.85 -2.91
C LEU A 50 -8.43 0.45 -4.38
N TYR A 51 -9.53 0.08 -5.04
CA TYR A 51 -9.51 -0.27 -6.46
C TYR A 51 -9.09 0.92 -7.34
N VAL A 52 -9.71 2.07 -7.14
CA VAL A 52 -9.40 3.30 -7.88
C VAL A 52 -7.97 3.75 -7.59
N GLY A 53 -7.60 3.83 -6.31
CA GLY A 53 -6.28 4.25 -5.87
C GLY A 53 -5.18 3.31 -6.37
N GLY A 54 -5.42 2.01 -6.33
CA GLY A 54 -4.53 0.98 -6.88
C GLY A 54 -4.36 1.13 -8.38
N ALA A 55 -5.45 1.25 -9.14
CA ALA A 55 -5.39 1.40 -10.59
C ALA A 55 -4.58 2.63 -11.03
N PHE A 56 -4.86 3.80 -10.44
CA PHE A 56 -4.13 5.03 -10.78
C PHE A 56 -2.73 5.07 -10.18
N GLY A 57 -2.55 4.61 -8.94
CA GLY A 57 -1.28 4.61 -8.24
C GLY A 57 -0.25 3.68 -8.88
N LEU A 58 -0.65 2.46 -9.22
CA LEU A 58 0.22 1.50 -9.92
C LEU A 58 0.59 2.02 -11.32
N THR A 59 -0.37 2.62 -12.03
CA THR A 59 -0.11 3.23 -13.34
C THR A 59 0.86 4.41 -13.24
N ALA A 60 0.71 5.26 -12.22
CA ALA A 60 1.62 6.37 -11.98
C ALA A 60 3.03 5.87 -11.62
N ALA A 61 3.14 4.90 -10.73
CA ALA A 61 4.41 4.30 -10.33
C ALA A 61 5.16 3.66 -11.51
N ALA A 62 4.45 2.92 -12.37
CA ALA A 62 5.06 2.33 -13.57
C ALA A 62 5.63 3.42 -14.51
N ASN A 63 4.94 4.54 -14.66
CA ASN A 63 5.35 5.62 -15.56
C ASN A 63 6.46 6.51 -15.00
N THR A 64 6.57 6.66 -13.68
CA THR A 64 7.66 7.45 -13.06
C THR A 64 8.97 6.67 -12.98
N ILE A 65 8.92 5.36 -12.69
CA ILE A 65 10.11 4.49 -12.63
C ILE A 65 10.81 4.38 -13.99
N VAL A 66 10.04 4.31 -15.09
CA VAL A 66 10.60 4.22 -16.44
C VAL A 66 11.25 5.54 -16.87
N ASN A 67 10.66 6.68 -16.52
CA ASN A 67 11.24 7.99 -16.85
C ASN A 67 12.53 8.28 -16.06
N GLN A 68 12.63 7.87 -14.79
CA GLN A 68 13.88 8.01 -14.02
C GLN A 68 15.03 7.16 -14.58
N ARG A 69 14.76 6.03 -15.24
CA ARG A 69 15.80 5.19 -15.85
C ARG A 69 16.22 5.66 -17.25
N ALA A 70 15.34 6.35 -17.98
CA ALA A 70 15.64 6.87 -19.32
C ALA A 70 16.44 8.17 -19.27
N THR A 71 16.33 8.93 -18.18
CA THR A 71 17.17 10.10 -17.89
C THR A 71 18.35 9.65 -17.04
N GLY A 72 19.29 8.94 -17.67
CA GLY A 72 20.64 8.85 -17.12
C GLY A 72 21.28 10.23 -17.22
N ASP A 73 21.07 11.08 -16.22
CA ASP A 73 21.86 12.29 -16.00
C ASP A 73 21.82 12.61 -14.50
N GLU A 74 23.02 12.56 -13.95
CA GLU A 74 23.59 13.01 -12.69
C GLU A 74 22.69 13.47 -11.52
N PRO A 75 23.13 13.21 -10.26
CA PRO A 75 22.46 13.77 -9.09
C PRO A 75 22.43 15.30 -9.21
N ILE A 76 21.23 15.85 -9.41
CA ILE A 76 20.98 17.26 -9.18
C ILE A 76 21.10 17.43 -7.67
N ILE A 77 22.29 17.83 -7.23
CA ILE A 77 22.49 18.49 -5.94
C ILE A 77 21.68 19.79 -6.08
N GLU A 78 20.47 19.81 -5.52
CA GLU A 78 19.81 21.07 -5.21
C GLU A 78 20.82 21.84 -4.35
N PRO A 79 21.23 23.07 -4.69
CA PRO A 79 22.02 23.84 -3.77
C PRO A 79 21.14 24.07 -2.54
N ASP A 80 21.45 23.34 -1.48
CA ASP A 80 20.98 23.62 -0.13
C ASP A 80 21.27 25.10 0.13
N ASP A 81 20.22 25.91 0.06
CA ASP A 81 20.22 27.28 0.60
C ASP A 81 19.95 27.18 2.10
N ASP A 82 20.78 26.43 2.81
CA ASP A 82 20.88 26.48 4.26
C ASP A 82 22.31 26.11 4.69
N ASN A 83 22.84 27.02 5.47
CA ASN A 83 24.24 27.23 5.75
C ASN A 83 24.63 26.42 6.98
N ASP A 84 24.63 25.09 6.90
CA ASP A 84 25.07 24.22 8.00
C ASP A 84 26.41 23.57 7.65
N ILE A 85 27.47 24.24 8.08
CA ILE A 85 28.79 23.66 8.26
C ILE A 85 28.63 22.51 9.26
N ILE A 86 28.51 21.28 8.75
CA ILE A 86 28.56 20.06 9.57
C ILE A 86 29.99 19.95 10.10
N ASP A 87 30.17 20.17 11.39
CA ASP A 87 31.40 19.89 12.13
C ASP A 87 31.59 18.36 12.18
N PRO A 88 32.66 17.78 11.58
CA PRO A 88 32.84 16.34 11.51
C PRO A 88 33.07 15.65 12.87
N ASP A 89 33.14 16.41 13.97
CA ASP A 89 33.35 15.89 15.33
C ASP A 89 32.05 15.68 16.14
N GLU A 90 30.86 15.98 15.58
CA GLU A 90 29.55 15.85 16.26
C GLU A 90 28.67 14.70 15.72
N ILE A 91 29.29 13.57 15.35
CA ILE A 91 28.55 12.33 15.10
C ILE A 91 28.51 11.53 16.41
N GLU A 92 27.44 11.72 17.19
CA GLU A 92 27.08 10.74 18.23
C GLU A 92 26.58 9.46 17.53
N PRO A 93 27.15 8.27 17.85
CA PRO A 93 26.65 7.02 17.31
C PRO A 93 25.41 6.59 18.10
N ASP A 94 24.24 6.98 17.61
CA ASP A 94 22.97 6.50 18.16
C ASP A 94 22.74 5.06 17.69
N GLU A 95 23.05 4.13 18.58
CA GLU A 95 22.64 2.73 18.54
C GLU A 95 21.10 2.62 18.45
N GLU A 96 20.59 1.94 17.42
CA GLU A 96 19.53 0.91 17.50
C GLU A 96 19.07 0.48 16.09
N LEU A 97 19.82 -0.43 15.47
CA LEU A 97 19.37 -1.24 14.34
C LEU A 97 19.23 -2.70 14.80
N ASP A 98 18.18 -3.05 15.56
CA ASP A 98 17.85 -4.47 15.76
C ASP A 98 16.38 -4.73 16.18
N SER A 99 15.41 -4.50 15.29
CA SER A 99 14.03 -4.96 15.52
C SER A 99 13.19 -5.21 14.26
N LEU A 100 13.79 -5.73 13.18
CA LEU A 100 13.06 -6.04 11.93
C LEU A 100 13.09 -7.51 11.49
N GLU A 101 13.39 -8.47 12.38
CA GLU A 101 13.50 -9.89 12.00
C GLU A 101 12.69 -10.90 12.84
N VAL A 102 11.56 -10.51 13.47
CA VAL A 102 10.78 -11.47 14.29
C VAL A 102 9.34 -11.76 13.82
N VAL A 103 8.75 -11.01 12.87
CA VAL A 103 7.32 -11.20 12.52
C VAL A 103 7.11 -11.96 11.21
N LYS A 104 7.68 -13.16 11.06
CA LYS A 104 7.36 -14.05 9.92
C LYS A 104 7.03 -15.51 10.30
N ALA A 105 7.27 -15.91 11.55
CA ALA A 105 6.99 -17.28 11.97
C ALA A 105 5.50 -17.52 12.30
N ASP A 106 4.84 -16.54 12.92
CA ASP A 106 3.45 -16.73 13.39
C ASP A 106 2.40 -16.58 12.27
N GLU A 107 2.69 -15.77 11.24
CA GLU A 107 1.76 -15.55 10.13
C GLU A 107 1.68 -16.78 9.20
N GLN A 108 2.79 -17.50 9.02
CA GLN A 108 2.84 -18.72 8.22
C GLN A 108 2.06 -19.87 8.89
N ALA A 109 2.14 -20.00 10.22
CA ALA A 109 1.40 -21.01 10.97
C ALA A 109 -0.12 -20.75 10.96
N ALA A 110 -0.54 -19.48 10.96
CA ALA A 110 -1.95 -19.10 10.85
C ALA A 110 -2.52 -19.41 9.46
N LEU A 111 -1.72 -19.24 8.40
CA LEU A 111 -2.12 -19.55 7.02
C LEU A 111 -2.28 -21.07 6.80
N ASP A 112 -1.35 -21.87 7.30
CA ASP A 112 -1.40 -23.34 7.20
C ASP A 112 -2.59 -23.93 7.99
N ALA A 113 -2.94 -23.34 9.13
CA ALA A 113 -4.11 -23.74 9.92
C ALA A 113 -5.45 -23.44 9.21
N GLN A 114 -5.54 -22.33 8.47
CA GLN A 114 -6.71 -22.01 7.67
C GLN A 114 -6.84 -22.94 6.46
N LEU A 115 -5.73 -23.27 5.80
CA LEU A 115 -5.73 -24.18 4.66
C LEU A 115 -6.15 -25.61 5.06
N ALA A 116 -5.75 -26.07 6.26
CA ALA A 116 -6.16 -27.37 6.79
C ALA A 116 -7.64 -27.43 7.22
N ALA A 117 -8.23 -26.28 7.57
CA ALA A 117 -9.65 -26.18 7.92
C ALA A 117 -10.58 -26.18 6.70
N GLU A 118 -10.06 -25.81 5.52
CA GLU A 118 -10.79 -25.75 4.24
C GLU A 118 -10.63 -27.04 3.40
N ILE A 119 -10.41 -28.18 4.05
CA ILE A 119 -10.67 -29.48 3.42
C ILE A 119 -12.18 -29.65 3.38
N ASP A 120 -12.74 -29.42 2.21
CA ASP A 120 -14.14 -29.68 1.85
C ASP A 120 -14.58 -31.07 2.37
N LYS A 121 -15.41 -31.07 3.42
CA LYS A 121 -16.00 -32.28 4.02
C LYS A 121 -17.27 -32.71 3.31
N THR A 122 -17.57 -32.16 2.13
CA THR A 122 -18.75 -32.58 1.36
C THR A 122 -18.60 -34.07 1.05
N PRO A 123 -19.48 -34.94 1.59
CA PRO A 123 -19.43 -36.35 1.26
C PRO A 123 -19.64 -36.50 -0.25
N PRO A 124 -18.92 -37.40 -0.94
CA PRO A 124 -19.15 -37.63 -2.35
C PRO A 124 -20.62 -37.98 -2.54
N ALA A 125 -21.25 -37.39 -3.56
CA ALA A 125 -22.65 -37.67 -3.88
C ALA A 125 -22.85 -39.20 -4.00
N GLU A 126 -23.84 -39.74 -3.28
CA GLU A 126 -24.10 -41.18 -3.17
C GLU A 126 -24.42 -41.88 -4.51
N ASP A 127 -24.47 -41.14 -5.61
CA ASP A 127 -24.88 -41.62 -6.93
C ASP A 127 -23.71 -41.82 -7.92
N TYR A 128 -22.46 -41.83 -7.46
CA TYR A 128 -21.32 -42.18 -8.32
C TYR A 128 -21.27 -43.70 -8.55
N ARG A 129 -21.96 -44.17 -9.58
CA ARG A 129 -21.73 -45.51 -10.16
C ARG A 129 -20.65 -45.42 -11.24
N PRO A 130 -19.45 -45.99 -11.04
CA PRO A 130 -18.48 -46.09 -12.12
C PRO A 130 -19.07 -46.95 -13.24
N ARG A 131 -19.15 -46.39 -14.45
CA ARG A 131 -19.48 -47.17 -15.66
C ARG A 131 -18.28 -48.07 -15.95
N HIS A 132 -18.50 -49.39 -15.82
CA HIS A 132 -17.61 -50.41 -16.36
C HIS A 132 -17.73 -50.50 -17.88
#